data_AF-A0A8K0KTH9-F1
#
_entry.id   AF-A0A8K0KTH9-F1
#
_cell.length_a   1.000
_cell.length_b   1.000
_cell.length_c   1.000
_cell.angle_alpha   90.00
_cell.angle_beta   90.00
_cell.angle_gamma   90.00
#
_symmetry.space_group_name_H-M   'P 1'
#
loop_
_entity.id
_entity.type
_entity.pdbx_description
1 polymer ?
#
loop_
_entity_poly.entity_id
_entity_poly.type
_entity_poly.pdbx_seq_one_letter_code
_entity_poly.pdbx_strand_id
1 'polypeptide(L)'
;MSRTITVHNKSGQRQTFLVHGWNGNKNIDVPARSKVNINAPDGSSGAIIAVHGGVEGEQAEITKKGFGGNDFFDISYIVGLGGNLTIMQVGDRSTLKGHPTLMQACNAKWQKTDQGTKNAIKEAVHLDGSGKVIRVDKPASNPKLEDWVRTFAGGYGYVGVGSWNGNNGNQQDNQNSSAAKGNKDILVTYNDGNGNANPGDDAPPPKPAPANNKYTIKAGDTFWSVAQAHKLTVQQIQAANPGVDPSKLKVGQIINLRLPAANVQAFTLLAAPEGAPTLLEDNVEIPEAEASNPDVAKVDVTIEPIDVPDTGKDAIASPQEKTAFPAISLFAVNAAVAKAPAKGPGINLTNKGKAADTYFFFDNYWNGNGTAGANFDKPLKNVRVEGGKTTFVPLPITFKGRVQRGKLIPATWVEFQLQAADDKKAHGDISVQQGNDGPAMIRSTDGTKVSNGFTQPIKAPPAAMRKRADGKMVIDTTMGNWMGGPNQAAIKAQDHIRRQAYVQGGSGVPDVASANNRLAVEFY
;
A
#
# COMPACT_ATOMS: atom_id res chain seq x y z
N MET A 1 25.52 15.95 6.39
CA MET A 1 25.24 16.26 4.97
C MET A 1 23.73 16.35 4.81
N SER A 2 23.23 17.45 4.24
CA SER A 2 21.79 17.65 3.99
C SER A 2 21.30 16.62 2.97
N ARG A 3 20.34 15.78 3.37
CA ARG A 3 19.81 14.66 2.57
C ARG A 3 18.34 14.35 2.91
N THR A 4 17.65 15.25 3.59
CA THR A 4 16.32 14.95 4.12
C THR A 4 15.28 15.86 3.52
N ILE A 5 14.18 15.26 3.09
CA ILE A 5 12.91 15.96 2.87
C ILE A 5 12.01 15.61 4.06
N THR A 6 11.62 16.62 4.84
CA THR A 6 10.65 16.49 5.92
C THR A 6 9.27 16.85 5.37
N VAL A 7 8.33 15.91 5.41
CA VAL A 7 6.92 16.15 5.08
C VAL A 7 6.15 16.36 6.36
N HIS A 8 5.67 17.58 6.59
CA HIS A 8 4.95 17.99 7.79
C HIS A 8 3.47 18.19 7.48
N ASN A 9 2.64 17.27 7.97
CA ASN A 9 1.20 17.42 7.94
C ASN A 9 0.74 18.21 9.17
N LYS A 10 0.38 19.48 8.98
CA LYS A 10 -0.17 20.36 10.03
C LYS A 10 -1.69 20.26 10.15
N SER A 11 -2.36 19.53 9.26
CA SER A 11 -3.81 19.33 9.33
C SER A 11 -4.22 18.56 10.59
N GLY A 12 -5.50 18.73 10.94
CA GLY A 12 -6.13 17.97 12.01
C GLY A 12 -6.42 16.51 11.63
N GLN A 13 -6.22 16.15 10.37
CA GLN A 13 -6.48 14.82 9.81
C GLN A 13 -5.21 14.23 9.19
N ARG A 14 -5.22 12.90 8.99
CA ARG A 14 -4.17 12.20 8.24
C ARG A 14 -4.19 12.65 6.77
N GLN A 15 -3.02 12.80 6.19
CA GLN A 15 -2.85 13.13 4.77
C GLN A 15 -1.95 12.09 4.10
N THR A 16 -2.39 11.60 2.95
CA THR A 16 -1.59 10.71 2.09
C THR A 16 -0.80 11.55 1.10
N PHE A 17 0.47 11.22 0.90
CA PHE A 17 1.31 11.79 -0.13
C PHE A 17 1.87 10.70 -1.02
N LEU A 18 1.83 10.91 -2.34
CA LEU A 18 2.67 10.15 -3.26
C LEU A 18 4.10 10.65 -3.11
N VAL A 19 5.04 9.70 -3.09
CA VAL A 19 6.47 10.02 -3.06
C VAL A 19 7.09 9.46 -4.32
N HIS A 20 7.63 10.35 -5.12
CA HIS A 20 8.22 10.08 -6.41
C HIS A 20 9.72 10.35 -6.32
N GLY A 21 10.55 9.45 -6.86
CA GLY A 21 12.02 9.57 -6.88
C GLY A 21 12.72 9.15 -5.58
N TRP A 22 11.98 9.06 -4.47
CA TRP A 22 12.49 8.67 -3.15
C TRP A 22 11.62 7.62 -2.49
N ASN A 23 12.05 7.13 -1.33
CA ASN A 23 11.31 6.14 -0.54
C ASN A 23 10.93 4.85 -1.32
N GLY A 24 11.71 4.50 -2.34
CA GLY A 24 11.37 3.40 -3.26
C GLY A 24 10.06 3.61 -4.02
N ASN A 25 9.67 4.86 -4.25
CA ASN A 25 8.37 5.29 -4.77
C ASN A 25 7.17 4.84 -3.93
N LYS A 26 7.38 4.55 -2.64
CA LYS A 26 6.29 4.21 -1.73
C LYS A 26 5.66 5.48 -1.20
N ASN A 27 4.34 5.54 -1.33
CA ASN A 27 3.52 6.59 -0.73
C ASN A 27 3.72 6.63 0.79
N ILE A 28 3.52 7.80 1.38
CA ILE A 28 3.53 7.99 2.82
C ILE A 28 2.16 8.43 3.30
N ASP A 29 1.73 7.87 4.41
CA ASP A 29 0.58 8.36 5.17
C ASP A 29 1.11 9.13 6.36
N VAL A 30 0.96 10.44 6.36
CA VAL A 30 1.43 11.30 7.45
C VAL A 30 0.26 11.55 8.40
N PRO A 31 0.31 11.07 9.66
CA PRO A 31 -0.76 11.32 10.63
C PRO A 31 -0.99 12.81 10.85
N ALA A 32 -2.16 13.14 11.42
CA ALA A 32 -2.48 14.51 11.81
C ALA A 32 -1.37 15.11 12.69
N ARG A 33 -1.02 16.37 12.44
CA ARG A 33 -0.02 17.14 13.21
C ARG A 33 1.31 16.41 13.39
N SER A 34 1.76 15.69 12.37
CA SER A 34 2.94 14.82 12.42
C SER A 34 3.87 15.04 11.23
N LYS A 35 5.07 14.48 11.33
CA LYS A 35 6.12 14.59 10.31
C LYS A 35 6.62 13.22 9.89
N VAL A 36 7.04 13.10 8.64
CA VAL A 36 7.80 11.96 8.12
C VAL A 36 9.02 12.48 7.39
N ASN A 37 10.17 11.85 7.63
CA ASN A 37 11.43 12.18 6.96
C ASN A 37 11.67 11.18 5.82
N ILE A 38 12.08 11.71 4.67
CA ILE A 38 12.41 10.95 3.47
C ILE A 38 13.87 11.23 3.14
N ASN A 39 14.65 10.16 2.94
CA ASN A 39 16.02 10.29 2.45
C ASN A 39 16.02 10.67 0.96
N ALA A 40 16.66 11.79 0.64
CA ALA A 40 16.77 12.39 -0.68
C ALA A 40 18.24 12.72 -0.98
N PRO A 41 18.98 11.80 -1.64
CA PRO A 41 20.39 12.00 -1.94
C PRO A 41 20.66 13.21 -2.85
N ASP A 42 21.84 13.81 -2.74
CA ASP A 42 22.31 14.82 -3.70
C ASP A 42 22.27 14.27 -5.14
N GLY A 43 21.89 15.11 -6.09
CA GLY A 43 21.73 14.75 -7.51
C GLY A 43 20.46 13.99 -7.84
N SER A 44 19.58 13.72 -6.87
CA SER A 44 18.29 13.07 -7.09
C SER A 44 17.16 14.07 -7.33
N SER A 45 16.16 13.63 -8.09
CA SER A 45 14.95 14.39 -8.41
C SER A 45 13.70 13.56 -8.15
N GLY A 46 12.60 14.22 -7.86
CA GLY A 46 11.36 13.57 -7.48
C GLY A 46 10.27 14.57 -7.11
N ALA A 47 9.17 14.06 -6.54
CA ALA A 47 8.05 14.89 -6.12
C ALA A 47 7.37 14.35 -4.84
N ILE A 48 6.78 15.26 -4.07
CA ILE A 48 5.86 14.95 -2.96
C ILE A 48 4.49 15.50 -3.34
N ILE A 49 3.51 14.62 -3.54
CA ILE A 49 2.21 14.98 -4.13
C ILE A 49 1.10 14.71 -3.12
N ALA A 50 0.31 15.72 -2.76
CA ALA A 50 -0.84 15.51 -1.88
C ALA A 50 -1.96 14.76 -2.63
N VAL A 51 -2.63 13.82 -1.95
CA VAL A 51 -3.74 13.04 -2.53
C VAL A 51 -5.07 13.48 -1.93
N HIS A 52 -6.04 13.82 -2.80
CA HIS A 52 -7.38 14.29 -2.42
C HIS A 52 -8.45 13.42 -3.05
N GLY A 53 -9.26 12.76 -2.23
CA GLY A 53 -10.30 11.85 -2.74
C GLY A 53 -9.75 10.69 -3.59
N GLY A 54 -8.48 10.29 -3.36
CA GLY A 54 -7.79 9.25 -4.13
C GLY A 54 -7.13 9.75 -5.43
N VAL A 55 -7.20 11.04 -5.74
CA VAL A 55 -6.62 11.65 -6.95
C VAL A 55 -5.46 12.55 -6.56
N GLU A 56 -4.49 12.69 -7.46
CA GLU A 56 -3.37 13.64 -7.29
C GLU A 56 -3.87 15.08 -7.17
N GLY A 57 -3.22 15.82 -6.28
CA GLY A 57 -3.42 17.24 -6.05
C GLY A 57 -2.15 18.03 -6.27
N GLU A 58 -1.97 19.06 -5.47
CA GLU A 58 -0.78 19.89 -5.52
C GLU A 58 0.49 19.09 -5.20
N GLN A 59 1.57 19.39 -5.92
CA GLN A 59 2.84 18.68 -5.85
C GLN A 59 4.00 19.61 -5.56
N ALA A 60 4.92 19.16 -4.72
CA ALA A 60 6.23 19.76 -4.55
C ALA A 60 7.24 19.00 -5.42
N GLU A 61 7.69 19.61 -6.51
CA GLU A 61 8.70 19.07 -7.42
C GLU A 61 10.07 19.48 -6.90
N ILE A 62 11.00 18.53 -6.75
CA ILE A 62 12.26 18.75 -6.04
C ILE A 62 13.41 18.10 -6.81
N THR A 63 14.53 18.79 -6.91
CA THR A 63 15.82 18.28 -7.33
C THR A 63 16.87 18.72 -6.30
N LYS A 64 17.46 17.74 -5.61
CA LYS A 64 18.47 17.98 -4.57
C LYS A 64 19.81 18.25 -5.21
N LYS A 65 20.42 19.40 -4.90
CA LYS A 65 21.78 19.77 -5.36
C LYS A 65 22.05 19.53 -6.87
N GLY A 66 21.05 19.75 -7.72
CA GLY A 66 21.17 19.49 -9.16
C GLY A 66 21.62 20.71 -9.95
N PHE A 67 20.97 21.86 -9.73
CA PHE A 67 21.12 23.02 -10.61
C PHE A 67 22.28 23.91 -10.18
N GLY A 68 23.46 23.72 -10.80
CA GLY A 68 24.68 24.44 -10.41
C GLY A 68 25.11 24.13 -8.97
N GLY A 69 24.79 22.94 -8.46
CA GLY A 69 25.05 22.53 -7.08
C GLY A 69 24.03 23.04 -6.05
N ASN A 70 22.94 23.66 -6.49
CA ASN A 70 21.87 24.18 -5.65
C ASN A 70 20.65 23.25 -5.63
N ASP A 71 19.84 23.35 -4.58
CA ASP A 71 18.51 22.75 -4.58
C ASP A 71 17.60 23.50 -5.55
N PHE A 72 16.87 22.76 -6.37
CA PHE A 72 15.79 23.30 -7.17
C PHE A 72 14.49 22.69 -6.66
N PHE A 73 13.48 23.52 -6.43
CA PHE A 73 12.15 23.01 -6.12
C PHE A 73 11.08 24.03 -6.50
N ASP A 74 9.88 23.52 -6.77
CA ASP A 74 8.71 24.33 -7.08
C ASP A 74 7.43 23.68 -6.53
N ILE A 75 6.36 24.46 -6.43
CA ILE A 75 5.01 23.91 -6.24
C ILE A 75 4.32 23.91 -7.59
N SER A 76 3.70 22.79 -7.94
CA SER A 76 2.96 22.64 -9.18
C SER A 76 1.54 22.16 -8.90
N TYR A 77 0.58 22.79 -9.57
CA TYR A 77 -0.84 22.50 -9.53
C TYR A 77 -1.30 21.77 -10.80
N ILE A 78 -0.34 21.38 -11.65
CA ILE A 78 -0.59 20.84 -12.99
C ILE A 78 -1.47 19.59 -12.98
N VAL A 79 -1.39 18.76 -11.93
CA VAL A 79 -2.14 17.49 -11.79
C VAL A 79 -3.43 17.62 -10.96
N GLY A 80 -3.64 18.74 -10.28
CA GLY A 80 -4.81 19.01 -9.45
C GLY A 80 -4.48 19.87 -8.23
N LEU A 81 -5.49 20.18 -7.43
CA LEU A 81 -5.35 20.80 -6.11
C LEU A 81 -6.52 20.46 -5.19
N GLY A 82 -6.26 20.37 -3.88
CA GLY A 82 -7.28 20.09 -2.87
C GLY A 82 -6.89 20.45 -1.43
N GLY A 83 -5.64 20.88 -1.22
CA GLY A 83 -5.16 21.39 0.06
C GLY A 83 -4.17 22.54 -0.13
N ASN A 84 -3.44 22.88 0.94
CA ASN A 84 -2.43 23.94 0.91
C ASN A 84 -1.04 23.33 1.17
N LEU A 85 -0.26 23.20 0.10
CA LEU A 85 1.11 22.68 0.14
C LEU A 85 2.10 23.82 -0.07
N THR A 86 3.12 23.88 0.79
CA THR A 86 4.25 24.79 0.64
C THR A 86 5.57 24.05 0.83
N ILE A 87 6.64 24.63 0.33
CA ILE A 87 7.98 24.05 0.38
C ILE A 87 9.04 25.12 0.64
N MET A 88 10.03 24.81 1.45
CA MET A 88 11.21 25.67 1.64
C MET A 88 12.44 24.84 2.03
N GLN A 89 13.62 25.43 1.90
CA GLN A 89 14.78 24.94 2.64
C GLN A 89 14.57 25.17 4.15
N VAL A 90 14.95 24.18 4.94
CA VAL A 90 14.89 24.22 6.39
C VAL A 90 15.62 25.46 6.92
N GLY A 91 14.95 26.21 7.79
CA GLY A 91 15.46 27.44 8.40
C GLY A 91 15.53 28.65 7.47
N ASP A 92 15.09 28.54 6.21
CA ASP A 92 15.26 29.59 5.21
C ASP A 92 13.94 29.96 4.52
N ARG A 93 13.14 30.78 5.21
CA ARG A 93 11.85 31.25 4.71
C ARG A 93 11.94 32.06 3.41
N SER A 94 13.11 32.61 3.08
CA SER A 94 13.30 33.33 1.81
C SER A 94 13.13 32.43 0.58
N THR A 95 13.24 31.12 0.79
CA THR A 95 13.07 30.09 -0.25
C THR A 95 11.65 29.52 -0.31
N LEU A 96 10.71 30.04 0.49
CA LEU A 96 9.33 29.53 0.56
C LEU A 96 8.61 29.67 -0.78
N LYS A 97 8.06 28.55 -1.26
CA LYS A 97 7.17 28.48 -2.42
C LYS A 97 5.84 27.80 -2.06
N GLY A 98 4.83 27.98 -2.91
CA GLY A 98 3.46 27.51 -2.69
C GLY A 98 2.55 28.57 -2.10
N HIS A 99 1.25 28.45 -2.38
CA HIS A 99 0.24 29.35 -1.84
C HIS A 99 -0.23 28.81 -0.47
N PRO A 100 0.04 29.51 0.66
CA PRO A 100 -0.29 29.00 1.99
C PRO A 100 -1.79 28.83 2.26
N THR A 101 -2.64 29.46 1.46
CA THR A 101 -4.10 29.47 1.60
C THR A 101 -4.77 29.29 0.23
N LEU A 102 -4.15 28.46 -0.62
CA LEU A 102 -4.60 28.11 -1.96
C LEU A 102 -6.10 27.79 -1.99
N MET A 103 -6.57 26.91 -1.12
CA MET A 103 -7.97 26.47 -1.13
C MET A 103 -8.94 27.55 -0.65
N GLN A 104 -8.49 28.48 0.20
CA GLN A 104 -9.28 29.66 0.55
C GLN A 104 -9.37 30.63 -0.62
N ALA A 105 -8.26 30.87 -1.32
CA ALA A 105 -8.23 31.70 -2.51
C ALA A 105 -9.09 31.09 -3.64
N CYS A 106 -9.01 29.76 -3.83
CA CYS A 106 -9.85 29.00 -4.74
C CYS A 106 -11.33 29.17 -4.41
N ASN A 107 -11.72 28.98 -3.14
CA ASN A 107 -13.10 29.16 -2.70
C ASN A 107 -13.58 30.61 -2.87
N ALA A 108 -12.77 31.60 -2.50
CA ALA A 108 -13.10 33.01 -2.68
C ALA A 108 -13.27 33.35 -4.18
N LYS A 109 -12.45 32.75 -5.04
CA LYS A 109 -12.57 32.90 -6.49
C LYS A 109 -13.83 32.23 -7.01
N TRP A 110 -14.13 31.00 -6.58
CA TRP A 110 -15.32 30.26 -6.98
C TRP A 110 -16.61 31.04 -6.71
N GLN A 111 -16.73 31.67 -5.53
CA GLN A 111 -17.89 32.47 -5.18
C GLN A 111 -18.10 33.67 -6.13
N LYS A 112 -17.01 34.26 -6.62
CA LYS A 112 -17.03 35.41 -7.55
C LYS A 112 -17.04 35.01 -9.03
N THR A 113 -16.96 33.72 -9.34
CA THR A 113 -16.92 33.23 -10.73
C THR A 113 -18.31 33.28 -11.34
N ASP A 114 -18.41 33.84 -12.54
CA ASP A 114 -19.67 33.96 -13.28
C ASP A 114 -20.22 32.57 -13.66
N GLN A 115 -21.54 32.49 -13.89
CA GLN A 115 -22.20 31.22 -14.16
C GLN A 115 -21.72 30.56 -15.47
N GLY A 116 -21.31 31.35 -16.46
CA GLY A 116 -20.79 30.84 -17.73
C GLY A 116 -19.48 30.08 -17.53
N THR A 117 -18.53 30.69 -16.83
CA THR A 117 -17.29 30.03 -16.43
C THR A 117 -17.54 28.83 -15.54
N LYS A 118 -18.41 28.94 -14.51
CA LYS A 118 -18.78 27.80 -13.65
C LYS A 118 -19.30 26.63 -14.47
N ASN A 119 -20.21 26.88 -15.41
CA ASN A 119 -20.76 25.84 -16.28
C ASN A 119 -19.68 25.18 -17.16
N ALA A 120 -18.68 25.94 -17.58
CA ALA A 120 -17.59 25.44 -18.43
C ALA A 120 -16.57 24.56 -17.68
N ILE A 121 -16.45 24.69 -16.35
CA ILE A 121 -15.47 23.96 -15.54
C ILE A 121 -16.08 23.06 -14.46
N LYS A 122 -17.41 22.99 -14.36
CA LYS A 122 -18.13 22.26 -13.29
C LYS A 122 -17.77 20.78 -13.16
N GLU A 123 -17.36 20.13 -14.24
CA GLU A 123 -16.97 18.71 -14.21
C GLU A 123 -15.61 18.51 -13.52
N ALA A 124 -14.79 19.56 -13.49
CA ALA A 124 -13.46 19.55 -12.93
C ALA A 124 -13.36 20.20 -11.54
N VAL A 125 -14.41 20.89 -11.09
CA VAL A 125 -14.46 21.57 -9.78
C VAL A 125 -15.43 20.82 -8.87
N HIS A 126 -14.89 20.19 -7.84
CA HIS A 126 -15.63 19.31 -6.94
C HIS A 126 -16.01 20.08 -5.68
N LEU A 127 -17.29 20.07 -5.36
CA LEU A 127 -17.86 20.78 -4.22
C LEU A 127 -18.31 19.80 -3.14
N ASP A 128 -18.27 20.23 -1.87
CA ASP A 128 -19.01 19.55 -0.81
C ASP A 128 -20.50 19.96 -0.80
N GLY A 129 -21.27 19.37 0.11
CA GLY A 129 -22.71 19.66 0.26
C GLY A 129 -23.04 21.11 0.64
N SER A 130 -22.05 21.92 1.05
CA SER A 130 -22.22 23.36 1.32
C SER A 130 -21.90 24.24 0.11
N GLY A 131 -21.44 23.65 -1.00
CA GLY A 131 -20.98 24.37 -2.18
C GLY A 131 -19.55 24.90 -2.07
N LYS A 132 -18.78 24.44 -1.08
CA LYS A 132 -17.35 24.77 -0.93
C LYS A 132 -16.54 23.87 -1.86
N VAL A 133 -15.58 24.45 -2.58
CA VAL A 133 -14.61 23.70 -3.38
C VAL A 133 -13.73 22.88 -2.45
N ILE A 134 -13.73 21.57 -2.66
CA ILE A 134 -12.91 20.59 -1.94
C ILE A 134 -11.79 20.01 -2.79
N ARG A 135 -11.92 20.08 -4.12
CA ARG A 135 -10.92 19.57 -5.05
C ARG A 135 -11.11 20.17 -6.44
N VAL A 136 -10.02 20.35 -7.15
CA VAL A 136 -10.01 20.74 -8.56
C VAL A 136 -9.15 19.75 -9.31
N ASP A 137 -9.67 19.21 -10.41
CA ASP A 137 -8.97 18.26 -11.29
C ASP A 137 -7.82 18.93 -12.06
N LYS A 138 -7.09 18.12 -12.81
CA LYS A 138 -5.92 18.47 -13.62
C LYS A 138 -6.13 19.71 -14.52
N PRO A 139 -5.53 20.87 -14.21
CA PRO A 139 -5.61 22.06 -15.06
C PRO A 139 -4.99 21.87 -16.44
N ALA A 140 -3.87 21.15 -16.55
CA ALA A 140 -3.18 20.95 -17.84
C ALA A 140 -3.99 20.19 -18.91
N SER A 141 -5.09 19.55 -18.55
CA SER A 141 -6.00 18.92 -19.52
C SER A 141 -7.17 19.80 -19.94
N ASN A 142 -7.33 21.00 -19.36
CA ASN A 142 -8.46 21.88 -19.62
C ASN A 142 -8.03 23.35 -19.59
N PRO A 143 -7.85 23.99 -20.78
CA PRO A 143 -7.38 25.37 -20.86
C PRO A 143 -8.24 26.39 -20.08
N LYS A 144 -9.57 26.22 -20.06
CA LYS A 144 -10.47 27.11 -19.29
C LYS A 144 -10.30 26.94 -17.79
N LEU A 145 -10.05 25.71 -17.34
CA LEU A 145 -9.75 25.44 -15.94
C LEU A 145 -8.38 26.00 -15.56
N GLU A 146 -7.38 25.83 -16.42
CA GLU A 146 -6.05 26.41 -16.26
C GLU A 146 -6.13 27.93 -16.10
N ASP A 147 -6.80 28.62 -17.02
CA ASP A 147 -7.02 30.06 -16.96
C ASP A 147 -7.70 30.47 -15.65
N TRP A 148 -8.71 29.72 -15.21
CA TRP A 148 -9.39 29.97 -13.95
C TRP A 148 -8.49 29.77 -12.73
N VAL A 149 -7.70 28.69 -12.68
CA VAL A 149 -6.75 28.41 -11.59
C VAL A 149 -5.66 29.48 -11.52
N ARG A 150 -5.16 29.95 -12.67
CA ARG A 150 -4.17 31.03 -12.74
C ARG A 150 -4.63 32.30 -12.04
N THR A 151 -5.94 32.59 -12.01
CA THR A 151 -6.46 33.80 -11.37
C THR A 151 -6.33 33.86 -9.85
N PHE A 152 -6.04 32.73 -9.18
CA PHE A 152 -5.86 32.68 -7.73
C PHE A 152 -4.56 31.98 -7.30
N ALA A 153 -4.01 31.08 -8.12
CA ALA A 153 -2.79 30.34 -7.82
C ALA A 153 -1.55 30.91 -8.53
N GLY A 154 -1.74 31.74 -9.57
CA GLY A 154 -0.64 32.34 -10.33
C GLY A 154 0.31 33.13 -9.44
N GLY A 155 1.61 32.97 -9.66
CA GLY A 155 2.65 33.62 -8.85
C GLY A 155 3.10 32.82 -7.61
N TYR A 156 2.38 31.76 -7.24
CA TYR A 156 2.74 30.90 -6.10
C TYR A 156 3.21 29.51 -6.48
N GLY A 157 3.10 29.15 -7.75
CA GLY A 157 3.48 27.86 -8.29
C GLY A 157 3.16 27.73 -9.77
N TYR A 158 3.47 26.58 -10.32
CA TYR A 158 3.31 26.17 -11.70
C TYR A 158 1.86 25.71 -11.96
N VAL A 159 1.14 26.30 -12.91
CA VAL A 159 -0.28 25.95 -13.16
C VAL A 159 -0.50 25.14 -14.44
N GLY A 160 0.25 25.45 -15.52
CA GLY A 160 -0.01 24.95 -16.88
C GLY A 160 0.93 23.85 -17.36
N VAL A 161 1.37 23.89 -18.63
CA VAL A 161 2.50 23.05 -19.14
C VAL A 161 3.73 23.91 -19.34
N GLY A 162 4.84 23.50 -18.71
CA GLY A 162 6.05 24.33 -18.56
C GLY A 162 6.80 24.49 -19.86
N SER A 163 7.93 25.22 -19.80
CA SER A 163 8.85 25.25 -20.93
C SER A 163 9.36 23.83 -21.20
N TRP A 164 8.87 23.18 -22.26
CA TRP A 164 9.18 21.78 -22.57
C TRP A 164 9.14 21.55 -24.08
N ASN A 165 10.11 20.79 -24.61
CA ASN A 165 10.24 20.46 -26.05
C ASN A 165 10.14 21.66 -27.01
N GLY A 166 10.72 22.80 -26.63
CA GLY A 166 10.72 24.02 -27.47
C GLY A 166 9.46 24.88 -27.35
N ASN A 167 8.47 24.48 -26.54
CA ASN A 167 7.45 25.40 -26.07
C ASN A 167 8.03 26.25 -24.93
N ASN A 168 7.87 27.57 -24.97
CA ASN A 168 8.36 28.46 -23.91
C ASN A 168 7.52 28.39 -22.62
N GLY A 169 6.36 27.73 -22.65
CA GLY A 169 5.44 27.66 -21.52
C GLY A 169 4.89 29.03 -21.14
N ASN A 170 4.27 29.13 -19.96
CA ASN A 170 3.79 30.39 -19.43
C ASN A 170 4.94 31.18 -18.75
N GLN A 171 5.08 32.46 -19.09
CA GLN A 171 6.15 33.32 -18.57
C GLN A 171 6.10 33.48 -17.05
N GLN A 172 4.90 33.60 -16.45
CA GLN A 172 4.74 33.77 -15.01
C GLN A 172 5.17 32.52 -14.25
N ASP A 173 4.88 31.34 -14.82
CA ASP A 173 5.30 30.08 -14.22
C ASP A 173 6.83 29.97 -14.20
N ASN A 174 7.48 30.30 -15.33
CA ASN A 174 8.95 30.29 -15.44
C ASN A 174 9.63 31.29 -14.49
N GLN A 175 8.99 32.42 -14.19
CA GLN A 175 9.52 33.41 -13.23
C GLN A 175 9.54 32.88 -11.79
N ASN A 176 8.65 31.95 -11.44
CA ASN A 176 8.60 31.33 -10.12
C ASN A 176 9.63 30.18 -9.98
N SER A 177 10.12 29.67 -11.10
CA SER A 177 11.09 28.57 -11.17
C SER A 177 12.52 29.07 -11.05
N SER A 178 13.02 29.12 -9.81
CA SER A 178 14.43 29.38 -9.49
C SER A 178 14.99 28.36 -8.52
N ALA A 179 16.30 28.09 -8.64
CA ALA A 179 17.03 27.29 -7.66
C ALA A 179 17.29 28.09 -6.38
N ALA A 180 17.08 27.46 -5.22
CA ALA A 180 17.39 28.03 -3.92
C ALA A 180 18.90 27.99 -3.68
N LYS A 181 19.49 29.04 -3.10
CA LYS A 181 20.94 29.10 -2.90
C LYS A 181 21.43 28.01 -1.95
N GLY A 182 22.37 27.19 -2.42
CA GLY A 182 22.99 26.11 -1.67
C GLY A 182 22.14 24.85 -1.59
N ASN A 183 22.55 23.93 -0.71
CA ASN A 183 21.91 22.64 -0.48
C ASN A 183 21.60 22.49 1.02
N LYS A 184 20.32 22.39 1.36
CA LYS A 184 19.81 22.22 2.74
C LYS A 184 18.72 21.15 2.78
N ASP A 185 18.42 20.64 3.98
CA ASP A 185 17.24 19.80 4.16
C ASP A 185 16.01 20.60 3.74
N ILE A 186 14.99 19.92 3.23
CA ILE A 186 13.80 20.55 2.66
C ILE A 186 12.62 20.26 3.58
N LEU A 187 11.78 21.27 3.82
CA LEU A 187 10.52 21.14 4.52
C LEU A 187 9.38 21.30 3.52
N VAL A 188 8.60 20.23 3.33
CA VAL A 188 7.30 20.26 2.64
C VAL A 188 6.21 20.31 3.71
N THR A 189 5.36 21.33 3.68
CA THR A 189 4.30 21.54 4.66
C THR A 189 2.94 21.46 4.00
N TYR A 190 2.05 20.69 4.60
CA TYR A 190 0.66 20.55 4.18
C TYR A 190 -0.31 20.97 5.28
N ASN A 191 -1.39 21.68 4.93
CA ASN A 191 -2.48 21.99 5.85
C ASN A 191 -3.80 22.24 5.11
N ASP A 192 -4.92 21.72 5.59
CA ASP A 192 -6.27 21.99 5.07
C ASP A 192 -6.73 23.44 5.39
N GLY A 193 -6.14 24.02 6.44
CA GLY A 193 -6.32 25.40 6.87
C GLY A 193 -5.25 26.30 6.27
N ASN A 194 -4.17 26.58 7.01
CA ASN A 194 -3.10 27.45 6.55
C ASN A 194 -1.78 26.67 6.43
N GLY A 195 -1.32 26.48 5.20
CA GLY A 195 -0.09 25.82 4.82
C GLY A 195 1.17 26.65 5.03
N ASN A 196 1.11 27.80 5.72
CA ASN A 196 2.26 28.65 5.97
C ASN A 196 3.30 27.90 6.83
N ALA A 197 4.53 27.81 6.33
CA ALA A 197 5.64 27.13 6.96
C ALA A 197 6.60 28.16 7.59
N ASN A 198 6.89 28.04 8.89
CA ASN A 198 7.82 28.94 9.60
C ASN A 198 9.20 28.30 9.77
N PRO A 199 10.30 29.09 9.83
CA PRO A 199 11.61 28.61 10.30
C PRO A 199 11.46 28.03 11.72
N GLY A 200 11.66 26.73 11.90
CA GLY A 200 11.36 26.04 13.16
C GLY A 200 10.19 25.05 13.07
N ASP A 201 9.37 25.11 12.01
CA ASP A 201 8.38 24.06 11.72
C ASP A 201 9.04 22.72 11.35
N ASP A 202 10.35 22.70 11.11
CA ASP A 202 11.21 21.54 10.89
C ASP A 202 11.84 20.98 12.17
N ALA A 203 11.83 21.75 13.28
CA ALA A 203 12.42 21.32 14.55
C ALA A 203 11.85 19.96 14.99
N PRO A 204 12.67 19.05 15.55
CA PRO A 204 12.16 17.81 16.11
C PRO A 204 10.97 18.12 17.01
N PRO A 205 9.88 17.33 17.00
CA PRO A 205 8.83 17.51 17.97
C PRO A 205 9.50 17.58 19.35
N PRO A 206 9.14 18.55 20.22
CA PRO A 206 9.73 18.62 21.55
C PRO A 206 9.65 17.21 22.12
N LYS A 207 10.82 16.68 22.52
CA LYS A 207 10.92 15.37 23.17
C LYS A 207 9.76 15.32 24.17
N PRO A 208 8.85 14.33 24.11
CA PRO A 208 7.77 14.26 25.06
C PRO A 208 8.41 14.40 26.44
N ALA A 209 8.07 15.46 27.18
CA ALA A 209 8.33 15.48 28.60
C ALA A 209 7.82 14.13 29.11
N PRO A 210 8.57 13.38 29.93
CA PRO A 210 8.19 12.03 30.34
C PRO A 210 6.73 12.08 30.77
N ALA A 211 5.86 11.52 29.92
CA ALA A 211 4.44 11.46 30.23
C ALA A 211 4.41 10.60 31.47
N ASN A 212 3.97 11.19 32.58
CA ASN A 212 3.89 10.50 33.85
C ASN A 212 3.13 9.19 33.58
N ASN A 213 3.82 8.05 33.57
CA ASN A 213 3.28 6.78 33.06
C ASN A 213 2.22 6.21 34.03
N LYS A 214 1.84 6.99 35.04
CA LYS A 214 0.99 6.65 36.16
C LYS A 214 -0.27 7.51 36.11
N TYR A 215 -1.42 6.89 36.31
CA TYR A 215 -2.71 7.53 36.43
C TYR A 215 -3.37 7.10 37.74
N THR A 216 -3.86 8.06 38.51
CA THR A 216 -4.60 7.79 39.74
C THR A 216 -6.09 7.73 39.43
N ILE A 217 -6.70 6.56 39.63
CA ILE A 217 -8.14 6.31 39.45
C ILE A 217 -8.96 7.29 40.28
N LYS A 218 -9.95 7.92 39.64
CA LYS A 218 -10.93 8.82 40.25
C LYS A 218 -12.29 8.12 40.38
N ALA A 219 -13.19 8.71 41.16
CA ALA A 219 -14.55 8.21 41.27
C ALA A 219 -15.22 8.18 39.90
N GLY A 220 -15.78 7.02 39.51
CA GLY A 220 -16.43 6.81 38.22
C GLY A 220 -15.51 6.37 37.07
N ASP A 221 -14.20 6.23 37.31
CA ASP A 221 -13.29 5.73 36.28
C ASP A 221 -13.45 4.23 36.02
N THR A 222 -13.32 3.88 34.75
CA THR A 222 -13.17 2.51 34.26
C THR A 222 -11.92 2.45 33.39
N PHE A 223 -11.36 1.26 33.15
CA PHE A 223 -10.28 1.14 32.16
C PHE A 223 -10.70 1.65 30.79
N TRP A 224 -11.99 1.55 30.43
CA TRP A 224 -12.51 2.08 29.18
C TRP A 224 -12.51 3.61 29.14
N SER A 225 -13.01 4.29 30.18
CA SER A 225 -13.04 5.76 30.23
C SER A 225 -11.63 6.35 30.30
N VAL A 226 -10.72 5.71 31.03
CA VAL A 226 -9.30 6.10 31.10
C VAL A 226 -8.62 5.85 29.76
N ALA A 227 -8.85 4.71 29.11
CA ALA A 227 -8.32 4.42 27.78
C ALA A 227 -8.76 5.46 26.74
N GLN A 228 -10.05 5.83 26.74
CA GLN A 228 -10.59 6.84 25.84
C GLN A 228 -9.97 8.22 26.08
N ALA A 229 -9.87 8.66 27.34
CA ALA A 229 -9.30 9.96 27.70
C ALA A 229 -7.81 10.08 27.34
N HIS A 230 -7.07 8.97 27.39
CA HIS A 230 -5.63 8.92 27.14
C HIS A 230 -5.24 8.38 25.75
N LYS A 231 -6.22 8.15 24.87
CA LYS A 231 -6.03 7.61 23.50
C LYS A 231 -5.28 6.28 23.48
N LEU A 232 -5.68 5.37 24.37
CA LEU A 232 -5.17 4.01 24.50
C LEU A 232 -6.30 3.01 24.29
N THR A 233 -5.96 1.72 24.19
CA THR A 233 -6.95 0.63 24.29
C THR A 233 -7.01 0.08 25.71
N VAL A 234 -8.14 -0.51 26.09
CA VAL A 234 -8.29 -1.21 27.37
C VAL A 234 -7.22 -2.31 27.52
N GLN A 235 -6.94 -3.02 26.43
CA GLN A 235 -5.91 -4.07 26.39
C GLN A 235 -4.51 -3.53 26.67
N GLN A 236 -4.17 -2.33 26.19
CA GLN A 236 -2.88 -1.69 26.46
C GLN A 236 -2.73 -1.31 27.93
N ILE A 237 -3.78 -0.77 28.55
CA ILE A 237 -3.78 -0.44 29.98
C ILE A 237 -3.73 -1.73 30.82
N GLN A 238 -4.49 -2.77 30.44
CA GLN A 238 -4.50 -4.05 31.16
C GLN A 238 -3.14 -4.77 31.07
N ALA A 239 -2.50 -4.76 29.91
CA ALA A 239 -1.16 -5.29 29.73
C ALA A 239 -0.11 -4.54 30.58
N ALA A 240 -0.28 -3.24 30.77
CA ALA A 240 0.60 -2.43 31.62
C ALA A 240 0.38 -2.64 33.14
N ASN A 241 -0.70 -3.32 33.54
CA ASN A 241 -1.09 -3.56 34.93
C ASN A 241 -1.44 -5.03 35.18
N PRO A 242 -0.48 -5.96 35.03
CA PRO A 242 -0.72 -7.36 35.35
C PRO A 242 -1.16 -7.49 36.82
N GLY A 243 -2.29 -8.16 37.05
CA GLY A 243 -2.87 -8.36 38.39
C GLY A 243 -3.88 -7.31 38.84
N VAL A 244 -4.14 -6.26 38.04
CA VAL A 244 -5.27 -5.34 38.30
C VAL A 244 -6.53 -5.84 37.60
N ASP A 245 -7.57 -6.10 38.39
CA ASP A 245 -8.91 -6.46 37.89
C ASP A 245 -9.63 -5.19 37.39
N PRO A 246 -9.92 -5.07 36.08
CA PRO A 246 -10.60 -3.89 35.50
C PRO A 246 -12.00 -3.64 36.07
N SER A 247 -12.63 -4.65 36.68
CA SER A 247 -13.95 -4.56 37.30
C SER A 247 -13.94 -4.11 38.76
N LYS A 248 -12.75 -3.98 39.38
CA LYS A 248 -12.58 -3.68 40.82
C LYS A 248 -11.60 -2.53 41.07
N LEU A 249 -11.66 -1.48 40.24
CA LEU A 249 -10.81 -0.31 40.40
C LEU A 249 -11.18 0.47 41.66
N LYS A 250 -10.17 0.86 42.45
CA LYS A 250 -10.37 1.67 43.67
C LYS A 250 -10.00 3.12 43.40
N VAL A 251 -10.81 4.06 43.86
CA VAL A 251 -10.46 5.49 43.85
C VAL A 251 -9.15 5.69 44.61
N GLY A 252 -8.22 6.44 44.03
CA GLY A 252 -6.86 6.62 44.54
C GLY A 252 -5.86 5.55 44.11
N GLN A 253 -6.29 4.46 43.47
CA GLN A 253 -5.39 3.44 42.93
C GLN A 253 -4.55 4.01 41.79
N ILE A 254 -3.25 3.75 41.80
CA ILE A 254 -2.35 4.15 40.72
C ILE A 254 -2.22 3.00 39.73
N ILE A 255 -2.50 3.27 38.45
CA ILE A 255 -2.32 2.34 37.33
C ILE A 255 -1.30 2.88 36.34
N ASN A 256 -0.61 2.01 35.63
CA ASN A 256 0.26 2.38 34.52
C ASN A 256 -0.57 2.59 33.25
N LEU A 257 -0.34 3.67 32.53
CA LEU A 257 -1.04 3.89 31.25
C LEU A 257 -0.39 3.08 30.12
N ARG A 258 0.91 2.81 30.19
CA ARG A 258 1.67 2.08 29.15
C ARG A 258 2.72 1.17 29.80
N LEU A 259 3.15 0.15 29.07
CA LEU A 259 4.30 -0.66 29.48
C LEU A 259 5.57 0.20 29.54
N PRO A 260 6.45 0.00 30.54
CA PRO A 260 7.78 0.61 30.54
C PRO A 260 8.54 0.20 29.28
N ALA A 261 9.32 1.11 28.69
CA ALA A 261 10.05 0.87 27.45
C ALA A 261 10.96 -0.38 27.49
N ALA A 262 11.49 -0.74 28.67
CA ALA A 262 12.27 -1.96 28.88
C ALA A 262 11.46 -3.27 28.72
N ASN A 263 10.15 -3.25 28.96
CA ASN A 263 9.30 -4.44 28.96
C ASN A 263 8.59 -4.68 27.62
N VAL A 264 8.67 -3.73 26.68
CA VAL A 264 8.12 -3.87 25.33
C VAL A 264 8.94 -4.89 24.51
N GLN A 265 10.25 -5.03 24.79
CA GLN A 265 11.11 -6.01 24.13
C GLN A 265 10.82 -7.45 24.58
N ALA A 266 10.49 -7.67 25.85
CA ALA A 266 10.19 -9.01 26.39
C ALA A 266 8.83 -9.57 25.91
N PHE A 267 7.80 -8.72 25.83
CA PHE A 267 6.46 -9.14 25.36
C PHE A 267 6.39 -9.42 23.85
N THR A 268 7.25 -8.79 23.05
CA THR A 268 7.32 -9.04 21.61
C THR A 268 7.94 -10.41 21.31
N LEU A 269 8.75 -10.95 22.23
CA LEU A 269 9.39 -12.27 22.09
C LEU A 269 8.47 -13.44 22.47
N LEU A 270 7.52 -13.23 23.39
CA LEU A 270 6.60 -14.25 23.92
C LEU A 270 5.32 -14.47 23.07
N ALA A 271 5.05 -13.59 22.10
CA ALA A 271 3.82 -13.63 21.29
C ALA A 271 4.07 -13.92 19.79
N ALA A 272 5.28 -14.34 19.42
CA ALA A 272 5.56 -14.78 18.05
C ALA A 272 4.99 -16.20 17.84
N PRO A 273 4.14 -16.45 16.82
CA PRO A 273 3.92 -17.81 16.36
C PRO A 273 5.23 -18.35 15.77
N GLU A 274 5.62 -19.55 16.17
CA GLU A 274 6.80 -20.25 15.62
C GLU A 274 6.73 -20.28 14.08
N GLY A 275 7.72 -19.69 13.41
CA GLY A 275 7.89 -19.83 11.96
C GLY A 275 8.32 -18.59 11.16
N ALA A 276 8.63 -17.44 11.78
CA ALA A 276 9.21 -16.31 11.04
C ALA A 276 10.75 -16.32 11.12
N PRO A 277 11.48 -16.28 9.98
CA PRO A 277 12.94 -16.18 10.01
C PRO A 277 13.36 -14.76 10.37
N THR A 278 14.09 -14.62 11.48
CA THR A 278 14.81 -13.39 11.83
C THR A 278 16.05 -13.26 10.94
N LEU A 279 16.07 -12.25 10.06
CA LEU A 279 17.31 -11.75 9.50
C LEU A 279 17.99 -10.90 10.58
N LEU A 280 19.00 -11.46 11.24
CA LEU A 280 19.94 -10.72 12.08
C LEU A 280 21.12 -10.31 11.19
N GLU A 281 21.21 -9.03 10.88
CA GLU A 281 22.49 -8.39 10.58
C GLU A 281 23.02 -7.82 11.90
N ASP A 282 24.14 -8.37 12.37
CA ASP A 282 25.44 -7.68 12.49
C ASP A 282 26.26 -8.13 13.69
N ASN A 283 27.57 -8.22 13.42
CA ASN A 283 28.67 -8.40 14.37
C ASN A 283 28.49 -7.54 15.62
N VAL A 284 28.27 -8.19 16.76
CA VAL A 284 28.63 -7.67 18.09
C VAL A 284 29.34 -8.80 18.81
N GLU A 285 30.65 -8.65 18.96
CA GLU A 285 31.47 -9.46 19.84
C GLU A 285 31.11 -9.12 21.30
N ILE A 286 30.74 -10.12 22.10
CA ILE A 286 30.54 -9.99 23.55
C ILE A 286 31.45 -11.04 24.22
N PRO A 287 32.28 -10.67 25.21
CA PRO A 287 33.26 -11.58 25.78
C PRO A 287 32.60 -12.59 26.74
N GLU A 288 33.17 -13.79 26.79
CA GLU A 288 32.79 -14.88 27.68
C GLU A 288 32.97 -14.50 29.16
N ALA A 289 31.95 -14.77 29.97
CA ALA A 289 32.08 -14.92 31.43
C ALA A 289 31.01 -15.88 31.97
N GLU A 290 31.48 -17.09 32.22
CA GLU A 290 31.18 -18.08 33.27
C GLU A 290 29.80 -18.23 33.94
N ALA A 291 29.45 -19.51 34.10
CA ALA A 291 28.25 -20.06 34.72
C ALA A 291 28.25 -19.95 36.26
N SER A 292 27.06 -19.75 36.86
CA SER A 292 26.62 -20.52 38.02
C SER A 292 25.13 -20.30 38.41
N ASN A 293 24.46 -21.44 38.55
CA ASN A 293 23.33 -21.80 39.42
C ASN A 293 21.85 -21.50 39.06
N PRO A 294 20.93 -22.47 39.35
CA PRO A 294 19.56 -22.56 38.85
C PRO A 294 18.53 -22.06 39.86
N ASP A 295 17.32 -21.74 39.38
CA ASP A 295 16.04 -22.03 40.07
C ASP A 295 14.89 -21.42 39.27
N VAL A 296 14.10 -22.24 38.56
CA VAL A 296 12.66 -21.97 38.39
C VAL A 296 11.91 -23.29 38.30
N ALA A 297 10.91 -23.40 39.18
CA ALA A 297 10.07 -24.57 39.44
C ALA A 297 9.24 -25.04 38.24
N LYS A 298 9.04 -26.37 38.18
CA LYS A 298 8.10 -27.08 37.32
C LYS A 298 6.67 -26.79 37.76
N VAL A 299 5.77 -26.54 36.80
CA VAL A 299 4.32 -26.62 36.99
C VAL A 299 3.82 -27.75 36.10
N ASP A 300 3.41 -28.85 36.74
CA ASP A 300 2.68 -29.95 36.11
C ASP A 300 1.22 -29.55 35.92
N VAL A 301 0.67 -29.79 34.73
CA VAL A 301 -0.78 -29.71 34.48
C VAL A 301 -1.29 -31.11 34.15
N THR A 302 -1.99 -31.70 35.11
CA THR A 302 -2.81 -32.90 34.97
C THR A 302 -4.05 -32.61 34.13
N ILE A 303 -4.31 -33.46 33.14
CA ILE A 303 -5.58 -33.51 32.39
C ILE A 303 -6.34 -34.75 32.87
N GLU A 304 -7.55 -34.55 33.40
CA GLU A 304 -8.48 -35.66 33.69
C GLU A 304 -9.13 -36.18 32.40
N PRO A 305 -9.30 -37.51 32.23
CA PRO A 305 -9.93 -38.07 31.05
C PRO A 305 -11.47 -38.05 31.14
N ILE A 306 -12.11 -37.78 30.01
CA ILE A 306 -13.56 -37.87 29.80
C ILE A 306 -13.96 -39.33 29.58
N ASP A 307 -14.99 -39.78 30.31
CA ASP A 307 -15.63 -41.09 30.25
C ASP A 307 -16.15 -41.45 28.84
N VAL A 308 -15.90 -42.70 28.42
CA VAL A 308 -16.62 -43.37 27.33
C VAL A 308 -17.10 -44.72 27.88
N PRO A 309 -18.40 -45.06 27.76
CA PRO A 309 -18.92 -46.29 28.33
C PRO A 309 -18.52 -47.53 27.51
N ASP A 310 -18.20 -48.55 28.30
CA ASP A 310 -17.82 -49.91 27.99
C ASP A 310 -18.92 -50.72 27.27
N THR A 311 -18.51 -51.49 26.25
CA THR A 311 -19.09 -52.81 25.98
C THR A 311 -18.00 -53.78 25.52
N GLY A 312 -17.40 -54.49 26.48
CA GLY A 312 -17.26 -55.95 26.50
C GLY A 312 -16.21 -56.58 25.59
N LYS A 313 -15.17 -57.16 26.21
CA LYS A 313 -14.42 -58.30 25.67
C LYS A 313 -14.51 -59.47 26.65
N ASP A 314 -14.82 -60.66 26.15
CA ASP A 314 -14.39 -61.90 26.79
C ASP A 314 -12.95 -62.22 26.35
N ALA A 315 -12.18 -62.60 27.37
CA ALA A 315 -10.74 -62.82 27.40
C ALA A 315 -10.32 -64.21 26.89
N ILE A 316 -9.06 -64.38 26.44
CA ILE A 316 -8.16 -65.42 26.98
C ILE A 316 -6.66 -65.17 26.67
N ALA A 317 -5.85 -65.33 27.73
CA ALA A 317 -4.46 -65.84 27.83
C ALA A 317 -3.20 -64.98 27.50
N SER A 318 -2.33 -64.89 28.51
CA SER A 318 -0.92 -64.41 28.57
C SER A 318 0.09 -65.56 28.27
N PRO A 319 1.45 -65.45 28.38
CA PRO A 319 2.30 -64.31 28.78
C PRO A 319 3.63 -64.10 28.00
N GLN A 320 4.32 -63.02 28.39
CA GLN A 320 5.79 -62.83 28.48
C GLN A 320 6.67 -62.36 27.29
N GLU A 321 7.39 -61.29 27.63
CA GLU A 321 8.81 -61.00 27.39
C GLU A 321 9.26 -59.93 26.38
N LYS A 322 10.29 -59.22 26.87
CA LYS A 322 10.87 -57.95 26.42
C LYS A 322 11.73 -58.18 25.18
N THR A 323 11.61 -57.33 24.17
CA THR A 323 12.75 -56.88 23.34
C THR A 323 12.41 -55.59 22.60
N ALA A 324 13.44 -54.76 22.39
CA ALA A 324 13.40 -53.39 21.90
C ALA A 324 12.71 -53.18 20.54
N PHE A 325 12.00 -52.06 20.41
CA PHE A 325 11.49 -51.56 19.12
C PHE A 325 12.58 -50.80 18.36
N PRO A 326 12.86 -51.12 17.09
CA PRO A 326 13.43 -50.15 16.16
C PRO A 326 12.31 -49.22 15.66
N ALA A 327 12.66 -47.96 15.40
CA ALA A 327 11.75 -46.93 14.94
C ALA A 327 11.00 -47.34 13.65
N ILE A 328 9.68 -47.53 13.75
CA ILE A 328 8.79 -47.64 12.59
C ILE A 328 8.49 -46.22 12.11
N SER A 329 8.98 -45.91 10.91
CA SER A 329 8.58 -44.74 10.14
C SER A 329 7.07 -44.78 9.90
N LEU A 330 6.32 -43.89 10.54
CA LEU A 330 4.89 -43.74 10.31
C LEU A 330 4.71 -42.97 8.98
N PHE A 331 4.62 -43.72 7.88
CA PHE A 331 4.00 -43.20 6.66
C PHE A 331 2.54 -42.89 6.98
N ALA A 332 2.24 -41.61 7.23
CA ALA A 332 0.87 -41.13 7.23
C ALA A 332 0.31 -41.23 5.80
N VAL A 333 -0.42 -42.30 5.53
CA VAL A 333 -1.35 -42.39 4.40
C VAL A 333 -2.48 -41.39 4.68
N ASN A 334 -2.31 -40.16 4.20
CA ASN A 334 -3.42 -39.24 4.02
C ASN A 334 -4.26 -39.75 2.85
N ALA A 335 -5.24 -40.60 3.14
CA ALA A 335 -6.35 -40.85 2.23
C ALA A 335 -7.10 -39.53 2.03
N ALA A 336 -6.85 -38.88 0.89
CA ALA A 336 -7.55 -37.67 0.48
C ALA A 336 -9.04 -38.01 0.33
N VAL A 337 -9.85 -37.61 1.33
CA VAL A 337 -11.29 -37.57 1.17
C VAL A 337 -11.57 -36.56 0.05
N ALA A 338 -11.98 -37.06 -1.12
CA ALA A 338 -12.33 -36.22 -2.26
C ALA A 338 -13.50 -35.32 -1.86
N LYS A 339 -13.19 -34.07 -1.50
CA LYS A 339 -14.16 -33.03 -1.21
C LYS A 339 -15.05 -32.88 -2.44
N ALA A 340 -16.37 -32.97 -2.26
CA ALA A 340 -17.34 -32.75 -3.33
C ALA A 340 -17.00 -31.48 -4.13
N PRO A 341 -17.16 -31.46 -5.46
CA PRO A 341 -16.75 -30.32 -6.27
C PRO A 341 -17.45 -29.07 -5.76
N ALA A 342 -16.66 -28.06 -5.42
CA ALA A 342 -17.17 -26.81 -4.90
C ALA A 342 -18.20 -26.21 -5.87
N LYS A 343 -19.39 -25.88 -5.36
CA LYS A 343 -20.50 -25.27 -6.10
C LYS A 343 -20.37 -23.74 -6.07
N GLY A 344 -20.87 -23.06 -7.10
CA GLY A 344 -20.88 -21.58 -7.19
C GLY A 344 -19.83 -20.97 -8.13
N PRO A 345 -19.84 -19.63 -8.31
CA PRO A 345 -18.93 -18.91 -9.20
C PRO A 345 -17.50 -18.88 -8.67
N GLY A 346 -16.53 -18.71 -9.56
CA GLY A 346 -15.12 -18.69 -9.21
C GLY A 346 -14.21 -19.16 -10.33
N ILE A 347 -12.98 -19.54 -9.98
CA ILE A 347 -12.01 -20.03 -10.95
C ILE A 347 -11.39 -21.37 -10.56
N ASN A 348 -11.09 -22.22 -11.53
CA ASN A 348 -10.15 -23.33 -11.38
C ASN A 348 -8.73 -22.78 -11.56
N LEU A 349 -8.01 -22.55 -10.46
CA LEU A 349 -6.66 -22.01 -10.47
C LEU A 349 -5.63 -23.15 -10.50
N THR A 350 -4.80 -23.18 -11.52
CA THR A 350 -3.76 -24.21 -11.71
C THR A 350 -2.37 -23.60 -11.65
N ASN A 351 -1.52 -24.16 -10.79
CA ASN A 351 -0.09 -23.92 -10.82
C ASN A 351 0.56 -25.02 -11.66
N LYS A 352 1.01 -24.69 -12.87
CA LYS A 352 1.74 -25.62 -13.75
C LYS A 352 3.23 -25.68 -13.43
N GLY A 353 3.73 -24.79 -12.56
CA GLY A 353 5.07 -24.83 -12.03
C GLY A 353 5.32 -26.05 -11.13
N LYS A 354 6.59 -26.29 -10.81
CA LYS A 354 7.00 -27.42 -9.95
C LYS A 354 6.93 -27.08 -8.46
N ALA A 355 7.19 -25.82 -8.10
CA ALA A 355 7.14 -25.33 -6.72
C ALA A 355 5.75 -24.80 -6.40
N ALA A 356 5.40 -24.83 -5.12
CA ALA A 356 4.19 -24.18 -4.64
C ALA A 356 4.28 -22.66 -4.75
N ASP A 357 3.18 -22.04 -5.14
CA ASP A 357 3.05 -20.58 -5.24
C ASP A 357 1.81 -20.09 -4.49
N THR A 358 1.88 -18.85 -4.01
CA THR A 358 0.74 -18.16 -3.41
C THR A 358 0.22 -17.10 -4.36
N TYR A 359 -1.05 -17.20 -4.70
CA TYR A 359 -1.74 -16.30 -5.63
C TYR A 359 -2.59 -15.30 -4.87
N PHE A 360 -2.51 -14.03 -5.25
CA PHE A 360 -3.25 -12.95 -4.62
C PHE A 360 -4.33 -12.42 -5.56
N PHE A 361 -5.54 -12.30 -5.02
CA PHE A 361 -6.72 -11.78 -5.69
C PHE A 361 -6.93 -10.34 -5.27
N PHE A 362 -7.10 -9.48 -6.26
CA PHE A 362 -7.33 -8.06 -6.07
C PHE A 362 -8.66 -7.71 -6.71
N ASP A 363 -9.59 -7.18 -5.92
CA ASP A 363 -10.82 -6.62 -6.46
C ASP A 363 -10.53 -5.24 -7.06
N ASN A 364 -11.34 -4.83 -8.04
CA ASN A 364 -11.19 -3.50 -8.62
C ASN A 364 -11.67 -2.45 -7.62
N TYR A 365 -10.78 -1.52 -7.30
CA TYR A 365 -11.03 -0.45 -6.33
C TYR A 365 -11.65 0.79 -6.98
N TRP A 366 -11.60 0.88 -8.31
CA TRP A 366 -12.14 1.99 -9.11
C TRP A 366 -13.14 1.44 -10.14
N ASN A 367 -14.40 1.87 -10.08
CA ASN A 367 -15.42 1.59 -11.09
C ASN A 367 -16.22 2.87 -11.35
N GLY A 368 -15.86 3.63 -12.39
CA GLY A 368 -16.61 4.84 -12.73
C GLY A 368 -16.21 5.55 -14.03
N ASN A 369 -15.05 5.25 -14.63
CA ASN A 369 -14.55 5.95 -15.83
C ASN A 369 -13.96 5.02 -16.92
N GLY A 370 -14.26 3.71 -16.86
CA GLY A 370 -13.71 2.74 -17.82
C GLY A 370 -12.27 2.27 -17.52
N THR A 371 -11.63 2.76 -16.46
CA THR A 371 -10.32 2.24 -15.99
C THR A 371 -10.48 1.63 -14.60
N ALA A 372 -10.09 0.35 -14.47
CA ALA A 372 -10.10 -0.38 -13.21
C ALA A 372 -8.68 -0.47 -12.65
N GLY A 373 -8.50 -0.13 -11.37
CA GLY A 373 -7.24 -0.27 -10.62
C GLY A 373 -7.35 -1.33 -9.53
N ALA A 374 -6.25 -2.02 -9.23
CA ALA A 374 -6.19 -3.05 -8.19
C ALA A 374 -5.71 -2.44 -6.89
N ASN A 375 -6.29 -2.89 -5.79
CA ASN A 375 -5.85 -2.51 -4.45
C ASN A 375 -4.68 -3.39 -3.98
N PHE A 376 -3.46 -3.14 -4.47
CA PHE A 376 -2.29 -3.98 -4.13
C PHE A 376 -2.01 -4.08 -2.63
N ASP A 377 -2.38 -3.05 -1.89
CA ASP A 377 -2.17 -2.97 -0.44
C ASP A 377 -3.23 -3.77 0.34
N LYS A 378 -4.36 -4.10 -0.29
CA LYS A 378 -5.47 -4.84 0.33
C LYS A 378 -5.96 -5.96 -0.61
N PRO A 379 -5.20 -7.06 -0.76
CA PRO A 379 -5.69 -8.22 -1.50
C PRO A 379 -6.99 -8.73 -0.86
N LEU A 380 -8.00 -8.99 -1.70
CA LEU A 380 -9.28 -9.56 -1.28
C LEU A 380 -9.08 -10.95 -0.66
N LYS A 381 -8.20 -11.74 -1.27
CA LYS A 381 -7.96 -13.14 -0.91
C LYS A 381 -6.58 -13.56 -1.38
N ASN A 382 -6.02 -14.58 -0.73
CA ASN A 382 -4.87 -15.31 -1.26
C ASN A 382 -5.07 -16.82 -1.15
N VAL A 383 -4.45 -17.56 -2.05
CA VAL A 383 -4.55 -19.03 -2.13
C VAL A 383 -3.18 -19.59 -2.47
N ARG A 384 -2.69 -20.52 -1.64
CA ARG A 384 -1.51 -21.32 -1.95
C ARG A 384 -1.92 -22.52 -2.80
N VAL A 385 -1.22 -22.75 -3.92
CA VAL A 385 -1.42 -23.91 -4.79
C VAL A 385 -0.09 -24.61 -5.02
N GLU A 386 -0.03 -25.88 -4.65
CA GLU A 386 1.15 -26.73 -4.85
C GLU A 386 1.45 -26.94 -6.33
N GLY A 387 2.71 -27.18 -6.67
CA GLY A 387 3.15 -27.36 -8.05
C GLY A 387 2.43 -28.52 -8.75
N GLY A 388 2.00 -28.29 -9.99
CA GLY A 388 1.22 -29.23 -10.79
C GLY A 388 -0.21 -29.47 -10.30
N LYS A 389 -0.71 -28.70 -9.31
CA LYS A 389 -2.06 -28.87 -8.77
C LYS A 389 -3.03 -27.80 -9.26
N THR A 390 -4.31 -28.17 -9.24
CA THR A 390 -5.44 -27.28 -9.48
C THR A 390 -6.28 -27.17 -8.21
N THR A 391 -6.68 -25.95 -7.87
CA THR A 391 -7.60 -25.66 -6.75
C THR A 391 -8.74 -24.80 -7.26
N PHE A 392 -9.98 -25.18 -6.95
CA PHE A 392 -11.12 -24.29 -7.18
C PHE A 392 -11.14 -23.18 -6.12
N VAL A 393 -11.19 -21.93 -6.59
CA VAL A 393 -11.24 -20.74 -5.74
C VAL A 393 -12.64 -20.13 -5.85
N PRO A 394 -13.50 -20.29 -4.83
CA PRO A 394 -14.79 -19.61 -4.80
C PRO A 394 -14.59 -18.11 -4.60
N LEU A 395 -15.38 -17.32 -5.33
CA LEU A 395 -15.36 -15.86 -5.33
C LEU A 395 -16.81 -15.34 -5.44
N PRO A 396 -17.12 -14.13 -4.94
CA PRO A 396 -18.44 -13.52 -5.12
C PRO A 396 -18.81 -13.40 -6.61
N ILE A 397 -20.08 -13.58 -6.98
CA ILE A 397 -20.55 -13.41 -8.38
C ILE A 397 -20.25 -12.00 -8.91
N THR A 398 -20.18 -11.02 -8.02
CA THR A 398 -19.87 -9.61 -8.30
C THR A 398 -18.38 -9.33 -8.45
N PHE A 399 -17.50 -10.34 -8.23
CA PHE A 399 -16.06 -10.14 -8.33
C PHE A 399 -15.69 -9.66 -9.72
N LYS A 400 -14.96 -8.55 -9.76
CA LYS A 400 -14.40 -7.96 -10.97
C LYS A 400 -13.01 -7.45 -10.62
N GLY A 401 -11.99 -8.18 -11.04
CA GLY A 401 -10.65 -7.95 -10.55
C GLY A 401 -9.61 -8.83 -11.21
N ARG A 402 -8.57 -9.18 -10.46
CA ARG A 402 -7.35 -9.79 -10.97
C ARG A 402 -6.82 -10.86 -10.05
N VAL A 403 -6.06 -11.79 -10.60
CA VAL A 403 -5.18 -12.69 -9.85
C VAL A 403 -3.76 -12.64 -10.40
N GLN A 404 -2.77 -12.71 -9.51
CA GLN A 404 -1.34 -12.81 -9.85
C GLN A 404 -0.57 -13.70 -8.86
N ARG A 405 0.67 -14.08 -9.23
CA ARG A 405 1.63 -14.74 -8.34
C ARG A 405 2.22 -13.72 -7.35
N GLY A 406 2.19 -14.04 -6.06
CA GLY A 406 2.71 -13.15 -5.01
C GLY A 406 2.04 -11.78 -4.99
N LYS A 407 2.62 -10.84 -4.23
CA LYS A 407 2.15 -9.45 -4.13
C LYS A 407 3.01 -8.44 -4.89
N LEU A 408 4.15 -8.88 -5.41
CA LEU A 408 5.13 -7.98 -6.01
C LEU A 408 4.77 -7.70 -7.45
N ILE A 409 5.04 -6.47 -7.88
CA ILE A 409 5.11 -6.06 -9.28
C ILE A 409 6.58 -5.85 -9.65
N PRO A 410 7.00 -6.00 -10.92
CA PRO A 410 6.18 -6.36 -12.08
C PRO A 410 5.65 -7.81 -12.04
N ALA A 411 4.43 -8.05 -12.55
CA ALA A 411 3.80 -9.38 -12.56
C ALA A 411 2.77 -9.55 -13.70
N THR A 412 2.62 -10.79 -14.19
CA THR A 412 1.59 -11.14 -15.17
C THR A 412 0.22 -11.20 -14.49
N TRP A 413 -0.78 -10.57 -15.09
CA TRP A 413 -2.15 -10.56 -14.58
C TRP A 413 -3.09 -11.43 -15.40
N VAL A 414 -4.03 -12.04 -14.70
CA VAL A 414 -5.25 -12.55 -15.29
C VAL A 414 -6.38 -11.68 -14.78
N GLU A 415 -6.97 -10.88 -15.67
CA GLU A 415 -8.08 -9.96 -15.37
C GLU A 415 -9.39 -10.67 -15.67
N PHE A 416 -10.37 -10.59 -14.77
CA PHE A 416 -11.66 -11.24 -14.98
C PHE A 416 -12.79 -10.66 -14.14
N GLN A 417 -14.01 -10.82 -14.63
CA GLN A 417 -15.25 -10.63 -13.89
C GLN A 417 -16.09 -11.89 -13.97
N LEU A 418 -16.75 -12.26 -12.87
CA LEU A 418 -17.51 -13.51 -12.82
C LEU A 418 -18.94 -13.38 -13.36
N GLN A 419 -19.45 -12.15 -13.43
CA GLN A 419 -20.70 -11.84 -14.11
C GLN A 419 -20.65 -10.44 -14.71
N ALA A 420 -20.57 -10.38 -16.03
CA ALA A 420 -20.65 -9.16 -16.80
C ALA A 420 -22.05 -8.54 -16.70
N ALA A 421 -22.13 -7.21 -16.73
CA ALA A 421 -23.41 -6.51 -16.58
C ALA A 421 -24.34 -6.72 -17.78
N ASP A 422 -23.76 -6.84 -18.98
CA ASP A 422 -24.40 -6.93 -20.28
C ASP A 422 -24.92 -8.33 -20.59
N ASP A 423 -24.05 -9.35 -20.63
CA ASP A 423 -24.42 -10.69 -21.09
C ASP A 423 -24.52 -11.74 -19.95
N LYS A 424 -24.24 -11.31 -18.72
CA LYS A 424 -24.26 -12.11 -17.49
C LYS A 424 -23.30 -13.30 -17.45
N LYS A 425 -22.30 -13.36 -18.34
CA LYS A 425 -21.27 -14.41 -18.35
C LYS A 425 -20.03 -14.00 -17.55
N ALA A 426 -19.17 -14.96 -17.24
CA ALA A 426 -17.81 -14.64 -16.81
C ALA A 426 -16.97 -14.22 -18.02
N HIS A 427 -16.16 -13.19 -17.88
CA HIS A 427 -15.24 -12.70 -18.90
C HIS A 427 -13.85 -12.54 -18.31
N GLY A 428 -12.81 -12.82 -19.08
CA GLY A 428 -11.47 -12.46 -18.69
C GLY A 428 -10.42 -12.62 -19.77
N ASP A 429 -9.23 -12.15 -19.44
CA ASP A 429 -8.11 -11.95 -20.35
C ASP A 429 -6.79 -11.99 -19.59
N ILE A 430 -5.69 -11.94 -20.34
CA ILE A 430 -4.34 -11.83 -19.81
C ILE A 430 -3.85 -10.40 -20.02
N SER A 431 -3.16 -9.85 -19.03
CA SER A 431 -2.57 -8.52 -19.11
C SER A 431 -1.12 -8.55 -18.63
N VAL A 432 -0.24 -7.99 -19.45
CA VAL A 432 1.18 -7.81 -19.13
C VAL A 432 1.53 -6.32 -18.94
N GLN A 433 0.50 -5.48 -18.82
CA GLN A 433 0.66 -4.02 -18.71
C GLN A 433 1.49 -3.63 -17.48
N GLN A 434 1.38 -4.43 -16.42
CA GLN A 434 1.97 -4.19 -15.10
C GLN A 434 3.14 -5.15 -14.83
N GLY A 435 3.71 -5.69 -15.91
CA GLY A 435 4.86 -6.58 -15.90
C GLY A 435 4.53 -7.96 -16.44
N ASN A 436 5.58 -8.75 -16.59
CA ASN A 436 5.45 -10.16 -16.92
C ASN A 436 6.49 -10.97 -16.14
N ASP A 437 5.99 -11.77 -15.20
CA ASP A 437 6.77 -12.65 -14.34
C ASP A 437 6.60 -14.13 -14.69
N GLY A 438 5.95 -14.41 -15.82
CA GLY A 438 5.79 -15.75 -16.37
C GLY A 438 4.49 -15.95 -17.13
N PRO A 439 4.37 -17.04 -17.91
CA PRO A 439 3.23 -17.28 -18.79
C PRO A 439 1.93 -17.53 -18.03
N ALA A 440 0.80 -17.18 -18.64
CA ALA A 440 -0.52 -17.40 -18.06
C ALA A 440 -1.56 -17.67 -19.15
N MET A 441 -2.57 -18.47 -18.80
CA MET A 441 -3.72 -18.77 -19.65
C MET A 441 -5.03 -18.65 -18.90
N ILE A 442 -6.07 -18.25 -19.63
CA ILE A 442 -7.46 -18.24 -19.17
C ILE A 442 -8.35 -19.00 -20.15
N ARG A 443 -9.32 -19.78 -19.64
CA ARG A 443 -10.19 -20.65 -20.43
C ARG A 443 -11.62 -20.63 -19.92
N SER A 444 -12.55 -20.78 -20.85
CA SER A 444 -13.96 -21.08 -20.58
C SER A 444 -14.09 -22.46 -19.91
N THR A 445 -15.15 -22.64 -19.13
CA THR A 445 -15.46 -23.93 -18.47
C THR A 445 -16.88 -24.42 -18.74
N ASP A 446 -17.61 -23.74 -19.61
CA ASP A 446 -18.98 -24.06 -20.02
C ASP A 446 -19.07 -25.00 -21.23
N GLY A 447 -17.92 -25.51 -21.70
CA GLY A 447 -17.84 -26.42 -22.85
C GLY A 447 -17.58 -25.74 -24.19
N THR A 448 -17.57 -24.40 -24.26
CA THR A 448 -17.26 -23.65 -25.49
C THR A 448 -15.80 -23.79 -25.94
N LYS A 449 -14.89 -24.17 -25.03
CA LYS A 449 -13.45 -24.39 -25.27
C LYS A 449 -12.71 -23.14 -25.77
N VAL A 450 -13.26 -21.95 -25.55
CA VAL A 450 -12.57 -20.68 -25.78
C VAL A 450 -11.44 -20.53 -24.76
N SER A 451 -10.26 -20.09 -25.21
CA SER A 451 -9.11 -19.81 -24.35
C SER A 451 -8.23 -18.71 -24.92
N ASN A 452 -7.54 -18.00 -24.05
CA ASN A 452 -6.54 -17.01 -24.45
C ASN A 452 -5.34 -16.98 -23.49
N GLY A 453 -4.24 -16.37 -23.92
CA GLY A 453 -2.98 -16.28 -23.19
C GLY A 453 -1.82 -16.97 -23.89
N PHE A 454 -0.73 -17.19 -23.15
CA PHE A 454 0.52 -17.74 -23.67
C PHE A 454 1.17 -18.69 -22.64
N THR A 455 1.89 -19.69 -23.13
CA THR A 455 2.48 -20.76 -22.30
C THR A 455 4.01 -20.78 -22.30
N GLN A 456 4.63 -20.00 -23.20
CA GLN A 456 6.09 -19.92 -23.32
C GLN A 456 6.60 -18.63 -22.66
N PRO A 457 7.73 -18.68 -21.93
CA PRO A 457 8.38 -17.47 -21.43
C PRO A 457 8.76 -16.54 -22.59
N ILE A 458 8.61 -15.24 -22.36
CA ILE A 458 9.02 -14.22 -23.34
C ILE A 458 10.49 -13.88 -23.11
N LYS A 459 11.28 -13.91 -24.17
CA LYS A 459 12.66 -13.41 -24.15
C LYS A 459 12.65 -11.89 -24.29
N ALA A 460 13.38 -11.20 -23.43
CA ALA A 460 13.41 -9.74 -23.41
C ALA A 460 14.84 -9.20 -23.21
N PRO A 461 15.20 -8.07 -23.85
CA PRO A 461 16.51 -7.45 -23.69
C PRO A 461 16.67 -6.84 -22.29
N PRO A 462 17.90 -6.59 -21.79
CA PRO A 462 18.13 -5.99 -20.47
C PRO A 462 17.34 -4.69 -20.22
N ALA A 463 17.15 -3.85 -21.23
CA ALA A 463 16.37 -2.61 -21.14
C ALA A 463 14.86 -2.83 -20.87
N ALA A 464 14.35 -4.03 -21.14
CA ALA A 464 12.98 -4.44 -20.86
C ALA A 464 12.83 -5.14 -19.49
N MET A 465 13.92 -5.37 -18.79
CA MET A 465 13.96 -6.18 -17.57
C MET A 465 14.12 -5.30 -16.34
N ARG A 466 13.47 -5.70 -15.24
CA ARG A 466 13.61 -5.06 -13.94
C ARG A 466 13.89 -6.10 -12.86
N LYS A 467 14.82 -5.77 -11.96
CA LYS A 467 15.03 -6.52 -10.73
C LYS A 467 13.90 -6.20 -9.75
N ARG A 468 13.05 -7.18 -9.47
CA ARG A 468 11.96 -7.08 -8.51
C ARG A 468 12.52 -7.15 -7.08
N ALA A 469 11.74 -6.72 -6.09
CA ALA A 469 12.19 -6.63 -4.70
C ALA A 469 12.60 -7.99 -4.08
N ASP A 470 12.12 -9.09 -4.63
CA ASP A 470 12.55 -10.46 -4.29
C ASP A 470 13.85 -10.89 -5.00
N GLY A 471 14.52 -9.96 -5.68
CA GLY A 471 15.76 -10.20 -6.41
C GLY A 471 15.58 -10.83 -7.79
N LYS A 472 14.37 -11.26 -8.17
CA LYS A 472 14.11 -11.89 -9.46
C LYS A 472 14.11 -10.86 -10.60
N MET A 473 14.70 -11.23 -11.73
CA MET A 473 14.61 -10.44 -12.96
C MET A 473 13.33 -10.83 -13.69
N VAL A 474 12.47 -9.85 -13.95
CA VAL A 474 11.19 -10.00 -14.68
C VAL A 474 11.07 -8.94 -15.76
N ILE A 475 10.18 -9.13 -16.73
CA ILE A 475 9.92 -8.08 -17.72
C ILE A 475 9.15 -6.95 -17.02
N ASP A 476 9.63 -5.73 -17.21
CA ASP A 476 9.10 -4.54 -16.57
C ASP A 476 7.72 -4.15 -17.12
N THR A 477 7.05 -3.22 -16.45
CA THR A 477 5.73 -2.71 -16.85
C THR A 477 5.79 -2.08 -18.24
N THR A 478 4.82 -2.38 -19.12
CA THR A 478 4.76 -1.77 -20.45
C THR A 478 4.09 -0.40 -20.45
N MET A 479 3.16 -0.16 -19.52
CA MET A 479 2.46 1.12 -19.38
C MET A 479 3.09 2.04 -18.33
N GLY A 480 4.18 1.58 -17.69
CA GLY A 480 4.71 2.21 -16.49
C GLY A 480 3.79 1.98 -15.29
N ASN A 481 4.32 2.15 -14.10
CA ASN A 481 3.52 2.74 -13.03
C ASN A 481 4.04 4.17 -12.87
N TRP A 482 3.12 5.15 -12.89
CA TRP A 482 3.30 6.60 -12.68
C TRP A 482 4.75 7.02 -12.42
N MET A 483 5.51 7.31 -13.50
CA MET A 483 6.75 8.12 -13.57
C MET A 483 7.76 7.67 -14.64
N GLY A 484 7.63 6.49 -15.26
CA GLY A 484 8.57 6.02 -16.30
C GLY A 484 8.14 6.27 -17.75
N GLY A 485 6.87 6.63 -17.98
CA GLY A 485 6.24 6.48 -19.29
C GLY A 485 6.21 5.00 -19.74
N PRO A 486 5.70 4.72 -20.95
CA PRO A 486 5.72 3.38 -21.50
C PRO A 486 7.17 2.87 -21.66
N ASN A 487 7.51 1.70 -21.10
CA ASN A 487 8.79 1.06 -21.37
C ASN A 487 8.76 0.46 -22.78
N GLN A 488 9.30 1.21 -23.76
CA GLN A 488 9.26 0.81 -25.16
C GLN A 488 10.01 -0.50 -25.44
N ALA A 489 11.03 -0.84 -24.65
CA ALA A 489 11.74 -2.11 -24.78
C ALA A 489 10.86 -3.27 -24.31
N ALA A 490 10.14 -3.12 -23.19
CA ALA A 490 9.18 -4.10 -22.70
C ALA A 490 7.97 -4.25 -23.63
N ILE A 491 7.49 -3.16 -24.24
CA ILE A 491 6.44 -3.20 -25.27
C ILE A 491 6.93 -3.99 -26.48
N LYS A 492 8.08 -3.63 -27.05
CA LYS A 492 8.65 -4.30 -28.23
C LYS A 492 8.91 -5.79 -27.99
N ALA A 493 9.41 -6.16 -26.80
CA ALA A 493 9.65 -7.56 -26.44
C ALA A 493 8.36 -8.39 -26.44
N GLN A 494 7.21 -7.77 -26.13
CA GLN A 494 5.92 -8.44 -25.96
C GLN A 494 4.96 -8.20 -27.13
N ASP A 495 5.37 -7.46 -28.16
CA ASP A 495 4.50 -7.04 -29.28
C ASP A 495 3.87 -8.22 -30.03
N HIS A 496 4.61 -9.33 -30.12
CA HIS A 496 4.18 -10.56 -30.78
C HIS A 496 3.01 -11.27 -30.07
N ILE A 497 2.71 -10.94 -28.81
CA ILE A 497 1.58 -11.52 -28.04
C ILE A 497 0.36 -10.60 -27.94
N ARG A 498 0.25 -9.54 -28.76
CA ARG A 498 -0.89 -8.59 -28.70
C ARG A 498 -2.28 -9.17 -28.97
N ARG A 499 -2.37 -10.38 -29.54
CA ARG A 499 -3.64 -11.11 -29.65
C ARG A 499 -3.93 -12.02 -28.46
N GLN A 500 -2.95 -12.21 -27.59
CA GLN A 500 -2.97 -13.15 -26.48
C GLN A 500 -3.01 -12.48 -25.11
N ALA A 501 -2.50 -11.26 -25.00
CA ALA A 501 -2.56 -10.47 -23.78
C ALA A 501 -2.58 -8.97 -24.09
N TYR A 502 -3.10 -8.18 -23.16
CA TYR A 502 -2.96 -6.74 -23.23
C TYR A 502 -1.52 -6.32 -22.96
N VAL A 503 -0.85 -5.88 -24.04
CA VAL A 503 0.52 -5.36 -24.00
C VAL A 503 0.53 -3.85 -23.79
N GLN A 504 -0.39 -3.12 -24.41
CA GLN A 504 -0.50 -1.66 -24.28
C GLN A 504 -1.90 -1.23 -24.74
N GLY A 505 -2.61 -0.46 -23.89
CA GLY A 505 -4.00 -0.07 -24.15
C GLY A 505 -4.98 -1.24 -23.95
N GLY A 506 -6.19 -0.93 -23.47
CA GLY A 506 -7.19 -1.91 -23.05
C GLY A 506 -8.14 -2.41 -24.15
N SER A 507 -7.75 -2.39 -25.43
CA SER A 507 -8.63 -2.83 -26.52
C SER A 507 -7.92 -3.75 -27.52
N GLY A 508 -8.69 -4.66 -28.14
CA GLY A 508 -8.24 -5.50 -29.27
C GLY A 508 -7.76 -6.91 -28.95
N VAL A 509 -7.71 -7.31 -27.67
CA VAL A 509 -7.46 -8.70 -27.26
C VAL A 509 -8.80 -9.43 -27.16
N PRO A 510 -8.99 -10.58 -27.83
CA PRO A 510 -10.19 -11.38 -27.65
C PRO A 510 -10.33 -11.84 -26.19
N ASP A 511 -11.45 -11.53 -25.59
CA ASP A 511 -11.79 -11.96 -24.24
C ASP A 511 -12.26 -13.43 -24.25
N VAL A 512 -12.13 -14.09 -23.09
CA VAL A 512 -12.66 -15.43 -22.87
C VAL A 512 -13.94 -15.31 -22.07
N ALA A 513 -15.07 -15.64 -22.71
CA ALA A 513 -16.37 -15.68 -22.07
C ALA A 513 -16.76 -17.12 -21.64
N SER A 514 -17.47 -17.26 -20.53
CA SER A 514 -18.01 -18.54 -20.04
C SER A 514 -19.36 -18.34 -19.36
N ALA A 515 -20.41 -18.99 -19.86
CA ALA A 515 -21.80 -18.80 -19.43
C ALA A 515 -22.12 -19.36 -18.03
N ASN A 516 -21.27 -20.22 -17.49
CA ASN A 516 -21.47 -20.86 -16.19
C ASN A 516 -20.86 -20.08 -15.01
N ASN A 517 -20.47 -18.81 -15.21
CA ASN A 517 -19.83 -17.94 -14.22
C ASN A 517 -18.54 -18.53 -13.61
N ARG A 518 -17.83 -19.33 -14.42
CA ARG A 518 -16.58 -19.99 -14.03
C ARG A 518 -15.54 -19.93 -15.14
N LEU A 519 -14.30 -19.71 -14.75
CA LEU A 519 -13.14 -19.72 -15.66
C LEU A 519 -12.09 -20.71 -15.15
N ALA A 520 -11.21 -21.18 -16.02
CA ALA A 520 -9.99 -21.87 -15.63
C ALA A 520 -8.81 -20.95 -15.88
N VAL A 521 -7.92 -20.85 -14.90
CA VAL A 521 -6.72 -20.00 -14.94
C VAL A 521 -5.50 -20.88 -14.70
N GLU A 522 -4.50 -20.76 -15.55
CA GLU A 522 -3.26 -21.53 -15.45
C GLU A 522 -2.07 -20.57 -15.43
N PHE A 523 -1.19 -20.72 -14.44
CA PHE A 523 0.09 -20.03 -14.37
C PHE A 523 1.21 -21.05 -14.54
N TYR A 524 2.18 -20.74 -15.40
CA TYR A 524 3.30 -21.62 -15.77
C TYR A 524 4.58 -21.27 -15.02
#